data_AF-A0A2R6P297-F1
#
_entry.id   AF-A0A2R6P297-F1
#
_cell.length_a   1.000
_cell.length_b   1.000
_cell.length_c   1.000
_cell.angle_alpha   90.00
_cell.angle_beta   90.00
_cell.angle_gamma   90.00
#
_symmetry.space_group_name_H-M   'P 1'
#
loop_
_entity.id
_entity.type
_entity.pdbx_description
1 polymer ?
#
loop_
_entity_poly.entity_id
_entity_poly.type
_entity_poly.pdbx_seq_one_letter_code
_entity_poly.pdbx_strand_id
1 'polypeptide(L)'
;MREFIFDELDVLLQWDTARANDFRGLTGALYIMDKSSNTMPTIQALTNWLEDSIEVSHRFRKDAAVVFKIFVVLAQQEKYRDCFNLVDSKSGKALKVSPAEFIMSSVLIYHHKDKLSLAQLSEAIRKMRLDIRKVEVDIRANSRVVKHMLAFIKNVKSSQLKAASGECAAIAAEKLHKPKASTAEADDDEVQVEIKPTQKASKKRARKDEDEDEYVEPVDVSSKSQHHRPSTRVKFSSPPADALVPSHSTVPSPISSTNMPPPPYPPHIHPDRLAAMRAAKSTVPPSHPSGQSPLYRPSRMTASQAWESQDIDMHSMNPRALASTPHHLEQSLMSRIIQVKKAILKVGVINMEE
;
A
#
# COMPACT_ATOMS: atom_id res chain seq x y z
N MET A 1 12.28 -0.65 9.49
CA MET A 1 11.14 -0.93 8.58
C MET A 1 11.46 -0.59 7.12
N ARG A 2 12.10 0.54 6.79
CA ARG A 2 12.42 0.85 5.38
C ARG A 2 13.44 -0.12 4.75
N GLU A 3 14.53 -0.44 5.42
CA GLU A 3 15.53 -1.39 4.86
C GLU A 3 14.92 -2.77 4.68
N PHE A 4 14.26 -3.29 5.71
CA PHE A 4 13.67 -4.62 5.64
C PHE A 4 12.54 -4.78 4.61
N ILE A 5 11.61 -3.82 4.51
CA ILE A 5 10.41 -3.99 3.67
C ILE A 5 10.70 -3.73 2.20
N PHE A 6 11.53 -2.73 1.89
CA PHE A 6 11.80 -2.39 0.49
C PHE A 6 12.68 -3.44 -0.17
N ASP A 7 13.73 -3.89 0.52
CA ASP A 7 14.68 -4.85 -0.06
C ASP A 7 14.01 -6.20 -0.32
N GLU A 8 13.14 -6.66 0.59
CA GLU A 8 12.41 -7.91 0.37
C GLU A 8 11.28 -7.78 -0.66
N LEU A 9 10.45 -6.73 -0.58
CA LEU A 9 9.32 -6.61 -1.50
C LEU A 9 9.74 -6.35 -2.95
N ASP A 10 10.83 -5.63 -3.18
CA ASP A 10 11.35 -5.38 -4.53
C ASP A 10 11.81 -6.68 -5.20
N VAL A 11 12.46 -7.57 -4.44
CA VAL A 11 12.91 -8.88 -4.94
C VAL A 11 11.74 -9.83 -5.16
N LEU A 12 10.74 -9.80 -4.26
CA LEU A 12 9.63 -10.75 -4.28
C LEU A 12 8.54 -10.40 -5.29
N LEU A 13 8.31 -9.10 -5.52
CA LEU A 13 7.25 -8.58 -6.39
C LEU A 13 7.84 -7.99 -7.66
N GLN A 14 7.41 -8.49 -8.81
CA GLN A 14 7.66 -7.82 -10.07
C GLN A 14 6.70 -6.63 -10.23
N TRP A 15 7.07 -5.49 -9.65
CA TRP A 15 6.37 -4.23 -9.77
C TRP A 15 7.31 -3.12 -10.26
N ASP A 16 6.75 -1.96 -10.59
CA ASP A 16 7.54 -0.85 -11.12
C ASP A 16 8.13 0.00 -9.98
N THR A 17 9.45 -0.05 -9.83
CA THR A 17 10.22 0.73 -8.86
C THR A 17 10.91 1.95 -9.48
N ALA A 18 10.75 2.19 -10.78
CA ALA A 18 11.36 3.34 -11.44
C ALA A 18 10.78 4.66 -10.92
N ARG A 19 11.61 5.73 -10.92
CA ARG A 19 11.19 7.11 -10.60
C ARG A 19 10.48 7.25 -9.24
N ALA A 20 10.95 6.51 -8.24
CA ALA A 20 10.40 6.48 -6.90
C ALA A 20 8.92 6.00 -6.84
N ASN A 21 8.50 5.16 -7.79
CA ASN A 21 7.16 4.57 -7.80
C ASN A 21 6.93 3.63 -6.61
N ASP A 22 7.98 2.98 -6.12
CA ASP A 22 8.00 2.21 -4.88
C ASP A 22 7.63 3.08 -3.67
N PHE A 23 8.31 4.22 -3.50
CA PHE A 23 8.07 5.15 -2.42
C PHE A 23 6.68 5.75 -2.52
N ARG A 24 6.28 6.21 -3.72
CA ARG A 24 4.93 6.74 -3.98
C ARG A 24 3.86 5.70 -3.69
N GLY A 25 4.08 4.45 -4.08
CA GLY A 25 3.23 3.31 -3.79
C GLY A 25 3.05 3.11 -2.29
N LEU A 26 4.16 3.06 -1.54
CA LEU A 26 4.11 2.90 -0.08
C LEU A 26 3.40 4.07 0.60
N THR A 27 3.77 5.31 0.28
CA THR A 27 3.14 6.49 0.89
C THR A 27 1.68 6.63 0.52
N GLY A 28 1.30 6.26 -0.71
CA GLY A 28 -0.09 6.24 -1.17
C GLY A 28 -0.92 5.23 -0.38
N ALA A 29 -0.37 4.04 -0.13
CA ALA A 29 -1.02 3.03 0.70
C ALA A 29 -1.22 3.54 2.14
N LEU A 30 -0.16 4.05 2.77
CA LEU A 30 -0.21 4.60 4.14
C LEU A 30 -1.20 5.76 4.25
N TYR A 31 -1.19 6.70 3.31
CA TYR A 31 -2.11 7.82 3.29
C TYR A 31 -3.57 7.36 3.23
N ILE A 32 -3.91 6.40 2.36
CA ILE A 32 -5.28 5.90 2.22
C ILE A 32 -5.70 5.15 3.49
N MET A 33 -4.81 4.37 4.11
CA MET A 33 -5.09 3.68 5.37
C MET A 33 -5.33 4.65 6.53
N ASP A 34 -4.53 5.72 6.65
CA ASP A 34 -4.63 6.72 7.72
C ASP A 34 -5.88 7.58 7.56
N LYS A 35 -6.09 8.16 6.37
CA LYS A 35 -7.19 9.09 6.10
C LYS A 35 -8.49 8.43 5.71
N SER A 36 -8.51 7.11 5.50
CA SER A 36 -9.64 6.38 4.92
C SER A 36 -10.16 7.01 3.61
N SER A 37 -9.23 7.52 2.79
CA SER A 37 -9.55 8.24 1.55
C SER A 37 -10.19 7.33 0.52
N ASN A 38 -11.23 7.83 -0.17
CA ASN A 38 -11.85 7.12 -1.29
C ASN A 38 -11.22 7.46 -2.66
N THR A 39 -10.15 8.25 -2.67
CA THR A 39 -9.46 8.72 -3.87
C THR A 39 -7.96 8.54 -3.75
N MET A 40 -7.30 8.41 -4.89
CA MET A 40 -5.83 8.39 -4.96
C MET A 40 -5.29 9.76 -4.51
N PRO A 41 -4.35 9.82 -3.55
CA PRO A 41 -3.75 11.09 -3.17
C PRO A 41 -2.91 11.67 -4.32
N THR A 42 -2.99 12.98 -4.50
CA THR A 42 -2.10 13.71 -5.40
C THR A 42 -0.69 13.77 -4.80
N ILE A 43 0.32 14.06 -5.61
CA ILE A 43 1.69 14.26 -5.12
C ILE A 43 1.72 15.38 -4.08
N GLN A 44 0.95 16.45 -4.28
CA GLN A 44 0.85 17.54 -3.31
C GLN A 44 0.19 17.08 -2.00
N ALA A 45 -0.87 16.28 -2.06
CA ALA A 45 -1.51 15.72 -0.86
C ALA A 45 -0.55 14.81 -0.08
N LEU A 46 0.21 13.97 -0.79
CA LEU A 46 1.25 13.14 -0.18
C LEU A 46 2.36 13.98 0.43
N THR A 47 2.82 15.01 -0.28
CA THR A 47 3.85 15.93 0.21
C THR A 47 3.33 16.57 1.49
N ASN A 48 2.20 17.28 1.44
CA ASN A 48 1.59 17.92 2.62
C ASN A 48 1.40 16.96 3.79
N TRP A 49 0.97 15.71 3.55
CA TRP A 49 0.80 14.72 4.60
C TRP A 49 2.13 14.23 5.20
N LEU A 50 3.16 14.07 4.38
CA LEU A 50 4.53 13.79 4.85
C LEU A 50 5.15 15.01 5.52
N GLU A 51 4.67 16.21 5.20
CA GLU A 51 5.15 17.45 5.75
C GLU A 51 4.51 17.83 7.09
N ASP A 52 3.33 17.25 7.36
CA ASP A 52 2.55 17.47 8.55
C ASP A 52 3.33 17.07 9.80
N SER A 53 3.44 17.98 10.76
CA SER A 53 4.13 17.76 12.04
C SER A 53 3.35 16.86 12.99
N ILE A 54 2.09 16.54 12.66
CA ILE A 54 1.24 15.68 13.48
C ILE A 54 1.83 14.26 13.47
N GLU A 55 2.26 13.80 14.64
CA GLU A 55 2.79 12.46 14.79
C GLU A 55 1.69 11.42 14.51
N VAL A 56 2.03 10.46 13.64
CA VAL A 56 1.14 9.34 13.33
C VAL A 56 0.94 8.47 14.57
N SER A 57 -0.31 8.11 14.87
CA SER A 57 -0.64 7.35 16.09
C SER A 57 0.19 6.06 16.21
N HIS A 58 0.63 5.74 17.44
CA HIS A 58 1.39 4.51 17.69
C HIS A 58 0.65 3.26 17.21
N ARG A 59 -0.68 3.23 17.41
CA ARG A 59 -1.55 2.16 16.91
C ARG A 59 -1.45 2.01 15.39
N PHE A 60 -1.58 3.09 14.64
CA PHE A 60 -1.48 3.04 13.18
C PHE A 60 -0.10 2.54 12.72
N ARG A 61 0.99 2.99 13.36
CA ARG A 61 2.34 2.49 13.05
C ARG A 61 2.44 0.98 13.23
N LYS A 62 1.89 0.44 14.32
CA LYS A 62 1.83 -1.01 14.56
C LYS A 62 0.99 -1.72 13.50
N ASP A 63 -0.20 -1.21 13.20
CA ASP A 63 -1.09 -1.80 12.19
C ASP A 63 -0.45 -1.80 10.80
N ALA A 64 0.19 -0.70 10.38
CA ALA A 64 0.91 -0.61 9.12
C ALA A 64 2.08 -1.61 9.05
N ALA A 65 2.83 -1.77 10.15
CA ALA A 65 3.89 -2.78 10.23
C ALA A 65 3.34 -4.20 10.01
N VAL A 66 2.20 -4.54 10.63
CA VAL A 66 1.54 -5.84 10.47
C VAL A 66 1.07 -6.03 9.02
N VAL A 67 0.50 -5.00 8.38
CA VAL A 67 0.07 -5.06 6.97
C VAL A 67 1.20 -5.48 6.05
N PHE A 68 2.36 -4.82 6.16
CA PHE A 68 3.47 -5.14 5.27
C PHE A 68 4.17 -6.45 5.63
N LYS A 69 4.18 -6.87 6.90
CA LYS A 69 4.59 -8.23 7.28
C LYS A 69 3.69 -9.29 6.61
N ILE A 70 2.37 -9.09 6.64
CA ILE A 70 1.43 -9.97 5.92
C ILE A 70 1.74 -9.96 4.43
N PHE A 71 1.99 -8.79 3.84
CA PHE A 71 2.32 -8.65 2.42
C PHE A 71 3.56 -9.47 2.04
N VAL A 72 4.64 -9.34 2.82
CA VAL A 72 5.87 -10.13 2.67
C VAL A 72 5.57 -11.62 2.76
N VAL A 73 4.84 -12.08 3.78
CA VAL A 73 4.46 -13.49 3.94
C VAL A 73 3.67 -14.02 2.74
N LEU A 74 2.73 -13.23 2.21
CA LEU A 74 1.96 -13.60 1.02
C LEU A 74 2.84 -13.71 -0.24
N ALA A 75 3.87 -12.88 -0.35
CA ALA A 75 4.78 -12.86 -1.49
C ALA A 75 5.88 -13.94 -1.42
N GLN A 76 6.35 -14.29 -0.22
CA GLN A 76 7.37 -15.31 0.02
C GLN A 76 6.82 -16.73 -0.08
N GLN A 77 5.62 -16.98 0.48
CA GLN A 77 5.07 -18.32 0.59
C GLN A 77 4.43 -18.77 -0.73
N GLU A 78 4.96 -19.83 -1.33
CA GLU A 78 4.49 -20.35 -2.64
C GLU A 78 2.97 -20.57 -2.68
N LYS A 79 2.41 -21.16 -1.61
CA LYS A 79 0.96 -21.39 -1.46
C LYS A 79 0.07 -20.14 -1.53
N TYR A 80 0.63 -18.94 -1.33
CA TYR A 80 -0.11 -17.67 -1.34
C TYR A 80 0.32 -16.74 -2.48
N ARG A 81 1.37 -17.09 -3.21
CA ARG A 81 2.02 -16.21 -4.19
C ARG A 81 1.20 -16.01 -5.47
N ASP A 82 0.23 -16.89 -5.74
CA ASP A 82 -0.67 -16.83 -6.90
C ASP A 82 -1.44 -15.51 -7.03
N CYS A 83 -1.62 -14.76 -5.94
CA CYS A 83 -2.23 -13.45 -5.97
C CYS A 83 -1.35 -12.38 -6.65
N PHE A 84 -0.03 -12.58 -6.68
CA PHE A 84 0.93 -11.70 -7.33
C PHE A 84 1.35 -12.19 -8.72
N ASN A 85 1.37 -13.51 -8.93
CA ASN A 85 1.80 -14.16 -10.18
C ASN A 85 0.64 -14.40 -11.16
N LEU A 86 -0.09 -13.34 -11.52
CA LEU A 86 -1.12 -13.43 -12.55
C LEU A 86 -0.47 -13.61 -13.93
N VAL A 87 -1.11 -14.38 -14.81
CA VAL A 87 -0.68 -14.56 -16.20
C VAL A 87 -1.78 -14.05 -17.12
N ASP A 88 -1.40 -13.28 -18.13
CA ASP A 88 -2.32 -12.86 -19.18
C ASP A 88 -2.68 -14.05 -20.05
N SER A 89 -3.97 -14.37 -20.14
CA SER A 89 -4.47 -15.51 -20.90
C SER A 89 -4.19 -15.40 -22.40
N LYS A 90 -4.00 -14.18 -22.94
CA LYS A 90 -3.73 -13.98 -24.37
C LYS A 90 -2.25 -14.07 -24.70
N SER A 91 -1.41 -13.43 -23.89
CA SER A 91 0.02 -13.33 -24.18
C SER A 91 0.88 -14.36 -23.47
N GLY A 92 0.34 -15.06 -22.48
CA GLY A 92 1.09 -15.98 -21.61
C GLY A 92 2.13 -15.28 -20.73
N LYS A 93 2.16 -13.93 -20.73
CA LYS A 93 3.14 -13.15 -19.97
C LYS A 93 2.68 -12.96 -18.54
N ALA A 94 3.63 -13.01 -17.61
CA ALA A 94 3.40 -12.64 -16.23
C ALA A 94 2.99 -11.16 -16.14
N LEU A 95 1.89 -10.91 -15.44
CA LEU A 95 1.32 -9.59 -15.24
C LEU A 95 1.94 -8.94 -14.01
N LYS A 96 2.85 -8.00 -14.26
CA LYS A 96 3.46 -7.15 -13.23
C LYS A 96 2.40 -6.48 -12.37
N VAL A 97 2.67 -6.35 -11.08
CA VAL A 97 1.80 -5.62 -10.14
C VAL A 97 1.93 -4.12 -10.44
N SER A 98 0.83 -3.47 -10.80
CA SER A 98 0.81 -2.02 -11.00
C SER A 98 0.87 -1.28 -9.65
N PRO A 99 1.30 0.00 -9.63
CA PRO A 99 1.28 0.79 -8.41
C PRO A 99 -0.11 0.86 -7.74
N ALA A 100 -1.18 0.95 -8.54
CA ALA A 100 -2.55 0.94 -8.01
C ALA A 100 -2.91 -0.40 -7.35
N GLU A 101 -2.52 -1.51 -7.96
CA GLU A 101 -2.74 -2.85 -7.39
C GLU A 101 -1.99 -3.04 -6.08
N PHE A 102 -0.74 -2.58 -6.00
CA PHE A 102 0.04 -2.63 -4.76
C PHE A 102 -0.62 -1.83 -3.63
N ILE A 103 -0.98 -0.58 -3.91
CA ILE A 103 -1.64 0.31 -2.96
C ILE A 103 -2.92 -0.32 -2.44
N MET A 104 -3.76 -0.83 -3.34
CA MET A 104 -5.06 -1.37 -2.97
C MET A 104 -4.99 -2.75 -2.33
N SER A 105 -3.98 -3.55 -2.65
CA SER A 105 -3.71 -4.79 -1.91
C SER A 105 -3.32 -4.50 -0.46
N SER A 106 -2.52 -3.46 -0.23
CA SER A 106 -2.15 -3.03 1.14
C SER A 106 -3.37 -2.56 1.93
N VAL A 107 -4.26 -1.77 1.31
CA VAL A 107 -5.51 -1.31 1.94
C VAL A 107 -6.47 -2.46 2.20
N LEU A 108 -6.57 -3.45 1.29
CA LEU A 108 -7.34 -4.66 1.49
C LEU A 108 -6.86 -5.42 2.73
N ILE A 109 -5.55 -5.64 2.84
CA ILE A 109 -4.94 -6.29 4.01
C ILE A 109 -5.27 -5.49 5.28
N TYR A 110 -5.07 -4.18 5.29
CA TYR A 110 -5.34 -3.34 6.46
C TYR A 110 -6.77 -3.48 7.00
N HIS A 111 -7.77 -3.48 6.12
CA HIS A 111 -9.17 -3.59 6.51
C HIS A 111 -9.58 -5.00 6.97
N HIS A 112 -8.86 -6.04 6.53
CA HIS A 112 -9.29 -7.43 6.69
C HIS A 112 -8.28 -8.34 7.40
N LYS A 113 -7.12 -7.82 7.83
CA LYS A 113 -6.05 -8.60 8.51
C LYS A 113 -6.52 -9.34 9.76
N ASP A 114 -7.52 -8.79 10.45
CA ASP A 114 -8.07 -9.32 11.69
C ASP A 114 -9.26 -10.27 11.43
N LYS A 115 -9.76 -10.35 10.20
CA LYS A 115 -10.99 -11.07 9.83
C LYS A 115 -10.76 -12.24 8.88
N LEU A 116 -9.77 -12.12 8.00
CA LEU A 116 -9.47 -13.11 6.96
C LEU A 116 -8.16 -13.83 7.28
N SER A 117 -8.10 -15.11 6.93
CA SER A 117 -6.85 -15.87 6.96
C SER A 117 -5.92 -15.46 5.81
N LEU A 118 -4.63 -15.84 5.86
CA LEU A 118 -3.67 -15.56 4.78
C LEU A 118 -4.14 -16.11 3.43
N ALA A 119 -4.74 -17.30 3.41
CA ALA A 119 -5.28 -17.90 2.19
C ALA A 119 -6.43 -17.07 1.60
N GLN A 120 -7.34 -16.61 2.48
CA GLN A 120 -8.46 -15.76 2.08
C GLN A 120 -7.99 -14.38 1.60
N LEU A 121 -6.99 -13.78 2.24
CA LEU A 121 -6.40 -12.52 1.77
C LEU A 121 -5.74 -12.69 0.41
N SER A 122 -4.96 -13.76 0.20
CA SER A 122 -4.36 -14.09 -1.11
C SER A 122 -5.45 -14.20 -2.17
N GLU A 123 -6.51 -14.97 -1.92
CA GLU A 123 -7.60 -15.12 -2.88
C GLU A 123 -8.35 -13.80 -3.14
N ALA A 124 -8.59 -13.00 -2.10
CA ALA A 124 -9.25 -11.71 -2.21
C ALA A 124 -8.42 -10.74 -3.06
N ILE A 125 -7.10 -10.65 -2.83
CA ILE A 125 -6.18 -9.87 -3.66
C ILE A 125 -6.22 -10.35 -5.11
N ARG A 126 -6.14 -11.67 -5.33
CA ARG A 126 -6.21 -12.27 -6.66
C ARG A 126 -7.50 -11.90 -7.38
N LYS A 127 -8.66 -12.03 -6.72
CA LYS A 127 -9.97 -11.69 -7.27
C LYS A 127 -10.07 -10.20 -7.59
N MET A 128 -9.64 -9.33 -6.68
CA MET A 128 -9.62 -7.89 -6.88
C MET A 128 -8.78 -7.50 -8.10
N ARG A 129 -7.57 -8.07 -8.23
CA ARG A 129 -6.68 -7.82 -9.37
C ARG A 129 -7.28 -8.32 -10.69
N LEU A 130 -7.84 -9.53 -10.71
CA LEU A 130 -8.52 -10.05 -11.90
C LEU A 130 -9.73 -9.21 -12.28
N ASP A 131 -10.50 -8.73 -11.31
CA ASP A 131 -11.68 -7.91 -11.54
C ASP A 131 -11.32 -6.57 -12.19
N ILE A 132 -10.32 -5.85 -11.64
CA ILE A 132 -9.90 -4.57 -12.23
C ILE A 132 -9.29 -4.76 -13.64
N ARG A 133 -8.53 -5.83 -13.87
CA ARG A 133 -7.94 -6.16 -15.19
C ARG A 133 -8.98 -6.48 -16.27
N LYS A 134 -10.20 -6.90 -15.88
CA LYS A 134 -11.31 -7.11 -16.83
C LYS A 134 -11.93 -5.81 -17.28
N VAL A 135 -11.97 -4.81 -16.40
CA VAL A 135 -12.64 -3.53 -16.64
C VAL A 135 -11.68 -2.49 -17.22
N GLU A 136 -10.43 -2.51 -16.79
CA GLU A 136 -9.43 -1.48 -17.07
C GLU A 136 -8.30 -2.03 -17.94
N VAL A 137 -8.10 -1.42 -19.10
CA VAL A 137 -6.96 -1.73 -19.99
C VAL A 137 -5.65 -1.18 -19.41
N ASP A 138 -5.71 -0.01 -18.79
CA ASP A 138 -4.55 0.69 -18.23
C ASP A 138 -4.73 0.90 -16.72
N ILE A 139 -4.02 0.09 -15.93
CA ILE A 139 -4.15 0.08 -14.47
C ILE A 139 -3.13 1.04 -13.87
N ARG A 140 -3.41 2.33 -14.02
CA ARG A 140 -2.66 3.40 -13.36
C ARG A 140 -3.37 3.83 -12.07
N ALA A 141 -2.63 4.51 -11.20
CA ALA A 141 -3.16 5.09 -9.97
C ALA A 141 -4.06 6.32 -10.25
N ASN A 142 -5.21 6.08 -10.88
CA ASN A 142 -6.23 7.08 -11.15
C ASN A 142 -7.47 6.85 -10.27
N SER A 143 -8.32 7.87 -10.16
CA SER A 143 -9.50 7.82 -9.29
C SER A 143 -10.54 6.78 -9.72
N ARG A 144 -10.62 6.42 -11.00
CA ARG A 144 -11.58 5.41 -11.49
C ARG A 144 -11.18 4.01 -11.00
N VAL A 145 -9.91 3.66 -11.20
CA VAL A 145 -9.30 2.40 -10.75
C VAL A 145 -9.41 2.26 -9.23
N VAL A 146 -9.01 3.30 -8.48
CA VAL A 146 -9.04 3.27 -7.01
C VAL A 146 -10.47 3.13 -6.47
N LYS A 147 -11.44 3.86 -7.04
CA LYS A 147 -12.85 3.72 -6.62
C LYS A 147 -13.38 2.31 -6.86
N HIS A 148 -13.05 1.70 -8.01
CA HIS A 148 -13.46 0.33 -8.33
C HIS A 148 -12.86 -0.68 -7.35
N MET A 149 -11.56 -0.59 -7.07
CA MET A 149 -10.89 -1.49 -6.13
C MET A 149 -11.36 -1.29 -4.68
N LEU A 150 -11.62 -0.05 -4.26
CA LEU A 150 -12.21 0.23 -2.94
C LEU A 150 -13.64 -0.31 -2.81
N ALA A 151 -14.44 -0.25 -3.88
CA ALA A 151 -15.76 -0.87 -3.90
C ALA A 151 -15.65 -2.39 -3.70
N PHE A 152 -14.67 -3.05 -4.33
CA PHE A 152 -14.38 -4.46 -4.07
C PHE A 152 -14.02 -4.70 -2.60
N ILE A 153 -13.09 -3.92 -2.03
CA ILE A 153 -12.61 -4.07 -0.63
C ILE A 153 -13.75 -3.92 0.39
N LYS A 154 -14.71 -3.02 0.15
CA LYS A 154 -15.87 -2.82 1.03
C LYS A 154 -16.86 -3.98 0.97
N ASN A 155 -16.95 -4.65 -0.17
CA ASN A 155 -17.96 -5.67 -0.44
C ASN A 155 -17.46 -7.12 -0.25
N VAL A 156 -16.14 -7.32 -0.08
CA VAL A 156 -15.58 -8.67 0.12
C VAL A 156 -16.07 -9.28 1.44
N LYS A 157 -16.58 -10.50 1.37
CA LYS A 157 -17.05 -11.30 2.52
C LYS A 157 -16.29 -12.61 2.58
N SER A 158 -16.04 -13.12 3.79
CA SER A 158 -15.37 -14.40 4.01
C SER A 158 -16.08 -15.58 3.34
N SER A 159 -17.42 -15.54 3.24
CA SER A 159 -18.24 -16.56 2.57
C SER A 159 -18.06 -16.64 1.05
N GLN A 160 -17.51 -15.61 0.42
CA GLN A 160 -17.24 -15.57 -1.02
C GLN A 160 -15.84 -16.08 -1.36
N LEU A 161 -15.02 -16.36 -0.35
CA LEU A 161 -13.65 -16.84 -0.46
C LEU A 161 -13.64 -18.32 -0.12
N LYS A 162 -12.70 -19.07 -0.71
CA LYS A 162 -12.52 -20.48 -0.37
C LYS A 162 -12.33 -20.60 1.13
N ALA A 163 -13.15 -21.44 1.74
CA ALA A 163 -13.11 -21.67 3.17
C ALA A 163 -11.72 -22.20 3.53
N ALA A 164 -10.96 -21.39 4.26
CA ALA A 164 -9.72 -21.79 4.87
C ALA A 164 -9.95 -21.72 6.37
N SER A 165 -10.10 -22.89 7.01
CA SER A 165 -10.00 -22.99 8.46
C SER A 165 -8.59 -22.56 8.85
N GLY A 166 -8.47 -21.47 9.59
CA GLY A 166 -7.17 -20.94 9.96
C GLY A 166 -7.28 -19.69 10.82
N GLU A 167 -6.19 -19.38 11.50
CA GLU A 167 -6.03 -18.16 12.28
C GLU A 167 -6.10 -16.92 11.38
N CYS A 168 -6.47 -15.77 11.95
CA CYS A 168 -6.46 -14.51 11.22
C CYS A 168 -5.03 -14.15 10.76
N ALA A 169 -4.94 -13.43 9.65
CA ALA A 169 -3.68 -13.15 8.99
C ALA A 169 -2.68 -12.38 9.87
N ALA A 170 -3.16 -11.48 10.73
CA ALA A 170 -2.31 -10.74 11.67
C ALA A 170 -1.52 -11.68 12.60
N ILE A 171 -2.20 -12.64 13.23
CA ILE A 171 -1.59 -13.62 14.14
C ILE A 171 -0.65 -14.55 13.36
N ALA A 172 -1.11 -15.05 12.20
CA ALA A 172 -0.32 -15.97 11.38
C ALA A 172 0.99 -15.33 10.89
N ALA A 173 0.96 -14.05 10.47
CA ALA A 173 2.14 -13.34 9.99
C ALA A 173 3.15 -13.06 11.11
N GLU A 174 2.69 -12.74 12.33
CA GLU A 174 3.59 -12.57 13.48
C GLU A 174 4.32 -13.86 13.84
N LYS A 175 3.66 -15.03 13.73
CA LYS A 175 4.28 -16.34 13.97
C LYS A 175 5.31 -16.71 12.91
N LEU A 176 4.99 -16.46 11.63
CA LEU A 176 5.86 -16.83 10.50
C LEU A 176 7.08 -15.91 10.35
N HIS A 177 6.97 -14.66 10.79
CA HIS A 177 8.02 -13.65 10.65
C HIS A 177 8.93 -13.55 11.88
N LYS A 178 8.83 -14.46 12.87
CA LYS A 178 9.85 -14.49 13.93
C LYS A 178 11.19 -14.80 13.27
N PRO A 179 12.17 -13.88 13.32
CA PRO A 179 13.49 -14.14 12.77
C PRO A 179 13.95 -15.45 13.40
N LYS A 180 14.27 -16.42 12.55
CA LYS A 180 14.85 -17.68 12.98
C LYS A 180 16.11 -17.28 13.72
N ALA A 181 16.02 -17.22 15.05
CA ALA A 181 17.12 -16.81 15.91
C ALA A 181 18.29 -17.65 15.41
N SER A 182 19.28 -16.98 14.84
CA SER A 182 20.46 -17.63 14.33
C SER A 182 20.99 -18.38 15.54
N THR A 183 20.79 -19.68 15.55
CA THR A 183 21.56 -20.61 16.35
C THR A 183 22.98 -20.39 15.87
N ALA A 184 23.62 -19.38 16.47
CA ALA A 184 25.05 -19.22 16.39
C ALA A 184 25.56 -20.55 16.89
N GLU A 185 26.18 -21.28 15.98
CA GLU A 185 26.93 -22.46 16.32
C GLU A 185 27.88 -22.06 17.44
N ALA A 186 27.60 -22.60 18.63
CA ALA A 186 28.60 -22.77 19.65
C ALA A 186 29.59 -23.76 19.05
N ASP A 187 30.61 -23.20 18.40
CA ASP A 187 31.86 -23.87 18.09
C ASP A 187 32.52 -24.21 19.43
N ASP A 188 32.32 -25.48 19.80
CA ASP A 188 33.22 -26.38 20.50
C ASP A 188 34.47 -25.75 21.15
N ASP A 189 34.37 -25.44 22.46
CA ASP A 189 35.53 -25.55 23.34
C ASP A 189 35.11 -26.33 24.60
N GLU A 190 35.67 -27.53 24.68
CA GLU A 190 35.38 -28.61 25.61
C GLU A 190 35.77 -28.23 27.05
N VAL A 191 34.79 -27.90 27.89
CA VAL A 191 34.97 -27.95 29.35
C VAL A 191 33.86 -28.80 29.95
N GLN A 192 34.19 -30.07 30.23
CA GLN A 192 33.40 -30.94 31.09
C GLN A 192 33.24 -30.29 32.47
N VAL A 193 32.05 -29.76 32.76
CA VAL A 193 31.59 -29.57 34.13
C VAL A 193 30.38 -30.48 34.33
N GLU A 194 30.62 -31.57 35.04
CA GLU A 194 29.62 -32.50 35.53
C GLU A 194 28.66 -31.78 36.49
N ILE A 195 27.50 -31.36 35.98
CA ILE A 195 26.42 -30.81 36.81
C ILE A 195 25.46 -31.93 37.19
N LYS A 196 25.56 -32.35 38.45
CA LYS A 196 24.59 -33.20 39.15
C LYS A 196 23.16 -32.64 39.04
N PRO A 197 22.14 -33.48 38.81
CA PRO A 197 20.75 -33.06 38.82
C PRO A 197 20.25 -32.90 40.26
N THR A 198 20.25 -31.68 40.80
CA THR A 198 19.50 -31.36 42.02
C THR A 198 18.03 -31.13 41.69
N GLN A 199 17.22 -32.16 41.93
CA GLN A 199 15.78 -32.06 42.08
C GLN A 199 15.44 -31.09 43.23
N LYS A 200 14.86 -29.94 42.94
CA LYS A 200 14.22 -29.09 43.95
C LYS A 200 12.71 -29.14 43.77
N ALA A 201 12.10 -30.00 44.58
CA ALA A 201 10.68 -30.00 44.90
C ALA A 201 10.28 -28.64 45.49
N SER A 202 9.34 -27.96 44.84
CA SER A 202 8.67 -26.78 45.40
C SER A 202 7.65 -27.23 46.46
N LYS A 203 8.11 -27.13 47.71
CA LYS A 203 7.37 -27.39 48.94
C LYS A 203 6.27 -26.34 49.13
N LYS A 204 5.02 -26.82 49.14
CA LYS A 204 3.86 -26.18 49.79
C LYS A 204 4.29 -25.61 51.15
N ARG A 205 4.21 -24.30 51.32
CA ARG A 205 4.26 -23.66 52.64
C ARG A 205 2.97 -22.89 52.85
N ALA A 206 2.09 -23.51 53.63
CA ALA A 206 1.04 -22.85 54.37
C ALA A 206 1.67 -21.81 55.30
N ARG A 207 1.12 -20.59 55.30
CA ARG A 207 1.15 -19.70 56.45
C ARG A 207 -0.30 -19.43 56.82
N LYS A 208 -0.63 -19.94 58.00
CA LYS A 208 -1.77 -19.65 58.84
C LYS A 208 -1.34 -18.55 59.83
N ASP A 209 -2.32 -17.87 60.41
CA ASP A 209 -2.33 -16.92 61.54
C ASP A 209 -2.66 -15.49 61.05
N GLU A 210 -3.91 -15.02 61.13
CA GLU A 210 -4.80 -14.68 62.29
C GLU A 210 -4.67 -13.19 62.69
N ASP A 211 -5.80 -12.62 63.16
CA ASP A 211 -6.12 -11.23 63.58
C ASP A 211 -6.52 -10.23 62.48
N GLU A 212 -7.58 -9.44 62.55
CA GLU A 212 -8.74 -9.28 63.45
C GLU A 212 -9.80 -8.43 62.70
N ASP A 213 -11.07 -8.80 62.88
CA ASP A 213 -12.30 -7.98 62.93
C ASP A 213 -12.45 -6.66 62.14
N GLU A 214 -13.27 -6.69 61.08
CA GLU A 214 -14.30 -5.64 60.89
C GLU A 214 -15.56 -6.20 60.24
N TYR A 215 -16.65 -6.15 60.99
CA TYR A 215 -17.98 -6.65 60.71
C TYR A 215 -18.77 -5.64 59.85
N VAL A 216 -19.20 -6.04 58.65
CA VAL A 216 -20.30 -5.36 57.93
C VAL A 216 -21.26 -6.41 57.39
N GLU A 217 -22.53 -6.24 57.74
CA GLU A 217 -23.67 -7.12 57.48
C GLU A 217 -23.90 -7.50 55.99
N PRO A 218 -24.45 -8.69 55.71
CA PRO A 218 -24.93 -9.06 54.38
C PRO A 218 -26.40 -8.70 54.20
N VAL A 219 -26.72 -7.78 53.27
CA VAL A 219 -28.08 -7.65 52.75
C VAL A 219 -28.31 -8.60 51.59
N ASP A 220 -29.19 -9.55 51.88
CA ASP A 220 -29.77 -10.57 51.02
C ASP A 220 -30.80 -9.93 50.07
N VAL A 221 -30.65 -10.12 48.75
CA VAL A 221 -31.78 -9.97 47.82
C VAL A 221 -31.60 -10.86 46.59
N SER A 222 -32.01 -12.11 46.78
CA SER A 222 -32.64 -12.93 45.74
C SER A 222 -33.87 -12.20 45.18
N SER A 223 -33.94 -12.02 43.86
CA SER A 223 -35.22 -11.80 43.16
C SER A 223 -35.15 -12.22 41.70
N LYS A 224 -35.70 -13.40 41.44
CA LYS A 224 -36.33 -13.75 40.16
C LYS A 224 -37.41 -12.71 39.85
N SER A 225 -37.38 -12.10 38.67
CA SER A 225 -38.64 -11.78 37.98
C SER A 225 -38.46 -11.79 36.47
N GLN A 226 -39.30 -12.61 35.83
CA GLN A 226 -39.73 -12.41 34.46
C GLN A 226 -40.42 -11.04 34.38
N HIS A 227 -40.13 -10.26 33.34
CA HIS A 227 -41.14 -9.37 32.76
C HIS A 227 -40.84 -9.05 31.30
N HIS A 228 -41.86 -9.26 30.49
CA HIS A 228 -41.99 -8.93 29.09
C HIS A 228 -41.63 -7.47 28.80
N ARG A 229 -40.82 -7.26 27.75
CA ARG A 229 -40.54 -5.93 27.21
C ARG A 229 -41.56 -5.64 26.08
N PRO A 230 -42.34 -4.55 26.13
CA PRO A 230 -43.25 -4.19 25.06
C PRO A 230 -42.48 -3.56 23.89
N SER A 231 -42.91 -3.93 22.69
CA SER A 231 -42.51 -3.35 21.41
C SER A 231 -43.11 -1.95 21.27
N THR A 232 -42.29 -0.92 21.38
CA THR A 232 -42.68 0.46 21.02
C THR A 232 -42.37 0.70 19.54
N ARG A 233 -43.41 0.47 18.74
CA ARG A 233 -43.54 0.89 17.34
C ARG A 233 -43.61 2.42 17.28
N VAL A 234 -42.55 3.07 16.80
CA VAL A 234 -42.56 4.51 16.53
C VAL A 234 -43.37 4.75 15.24
N LYS A 235 -44.57 5.32 15.40
CA LYS A 235 -45.40 5.87 14.30
C LYS A 235 -44.77 7.19 13.85
N PHE A 236 -44.36 7.27 12.59
CA PHE A 236 -44.12 8.54 11.92
C PHE A 236 -45.49 9.13 11.52
N SER A 237 -45.88 10.23 12.16
CA SER A 237 -47.03 11.05 11.80
C SER A 237 -46.61 12.10 10.77
N SER A 238 -47.38 12.21 9.70
CA SER A 238 -47.36 13.32 8.75
C SER A 238 -47.60 14.67 9.45
N PRO A 239 -47.01 15.79 9.00
CA PRO A 239 -47.45 17.11 9.41
C PRO A 239 -48.60 17.63 8.51
N PRO A 240 -49.44 18.54 9.04
CA PRO A 240 -50.68 18.97 8.42
C PRO A 240 -50.51 20.21 7.52
N ALA A 241 -51.53 20.43 6.71
CA ALA A 241 -51.75 21.59 5.87
C ALA A 241 -52.02 22.88 6.67
N ASP A 242 -51.77 23.99 5.98
CA ASP A 242 -52.31 25.35 6.15
C ASP A 242 -52.01 26.16 7.42
N ALA A 243 -51.14 27.17 7.24
CA ALA A 243 -51.34 28.53 7.79
C ALA A 243 -50.41 29.56 7.10
N LEU A 244 -51.00 30.31 6.16
CA LEU A 244 -50.96 31.78 5.97
C LEU A 244 -49.67 32.61 6.26
N VAL A 245 -49.09 33.20 5.19
CA VAL A 245 -48.69 34.64 4.93
C VAL A 245 -47.68 35.31 5.93
N PRO A 246 -46.60 36.06 5.53
CA PRO A 246 -46.56 37.13 4.50
C PRO A 246 -45.35 37.24 3.55
N SER A 247 -45.71 37.62 2.33
CA SER A 247 -45.15 38.59 1.37
C SER A 247 -43.77 39.25 1.57
N HIS A 248 -43.08 39.38 0.43
CA HIS A 248 -42.02 40.34 0.04
C HIS A 248 -40.55 39.99 0.38
N SER A 249 -39.83 39.47 -0.61
CA SER A 249 -38.72 40.23 -1.22
C SER A 249 -38.29 39.59 -2.55
N THR A 250 -38.60 40.29 -3.63
CA THR A 250 -38.34 39.96 -5.02
C THR A 250 -36.85 40.14 -5.31
N VAL A 251 -36.13 39.04 -5.50
CA VAL A 251 -34.79 39.06 -6.12
C VAL A 251 -34.99 38.90 -7.63
N PRO A 252 -34.44 39.80 -8.48
CA PRO A 252 -34.71 39.78 -9.91
C PRO A 252 -34.05 38.58 -10.59
N SER A 253 -34.88 37.74 -11.21
CA SER A 253 -34.44 36.70 -12.14
C SER A 253 -33.73 37.32 -13.35
N PRO A 254 -32.64 36.70 -13.83
CA PRO A 254 -32.05 37.07 -15.11
C PRO A 254 -33.06 36.77 -16.23
N ILE A 255 -33.43 37.85 -16.89
CA ILE A 255 -34.23 38.00 -18.10
C ILE A 255 -34.05 36.81 -19.05
N SER A 256 -35.16 36.15 -19.36
CA SER A 256 -35.27 35.20 -20.47
C SER A 256 -34.86 35.89 -21.76
N SER A 257 -33.69 35.52 -22.26
CA SER A 257 -33.24 35.89 -23.61
C SER A 257 -34.13 35.21 -24.63
N THR A 258 -34.78 36.07 -25.40
CA THR A 258 -35.53 35.85 -26.63
C THR A 258 -34.91 34.74 -27.48
N ASN A 259 -35.73 33.73 -27.82
CA ASN A 259 -35.44 32.74 -28.86
C ASN A 259 -35.22 33.44 -30.21
N MET A 260 -33.99 33.83 -30.49
CA MET A 260 -33.53 34.05 -31.86
C MET A 260 -33.01 32.73 -32.42
N PRO A 261 -33.37 32.36 -33.67
CA PRO A 261 -32.73 31.24 -34.34
C PRO A 261 -31.21 31.51 -34.44
N PRO A 262 -30.37 30.50 -34.15
CA PRO A 262 -28.92 30.66 -34.21
C PRO A 262 -28.51 31.07 -35.64
N PRO A 263 -27.54 32.00 -35.80
CA PRO A 263 -26.99 32.31 -37.10
C PRO A 263 -26.43 31.04 -37.74
N PRO A 264 -26.52 30.88 -39.08
CA PRO A 264 -25.97 29.73 -39.77
C PRO A 264 -24.48 29.62 -39.43
N TYR A 265 -24.11 28.49 -38.82
CA TYR A 265 -22.72 28.20 -38.49
C TYR A 265 -21.88 28.34 -39.76
N PRO A 266 -20.76 29.10 -39.74
CA PRO A 266 -19.82 29.07 -40.85
C PRO A 266 -19.39 27.62 -41.07
N PRO A 267 -19.27 27.15 -42.32
CA PRO A 267 -18.91 25.77 -42.60
C PRO A 267 -17.61 25.46 -41.86
N HIS A 268 -17.68 24.49 -40.94
CA HIS A 268 -16.51 23.95 -40.28
C HIS A 268 -15.64 23.29 -41.34
N ILE A 269 -14.70 24.06 -41.88
CA ILE A 269 -13.58 23.55 -42.67
C ILE A 269 -12.76 22.74 -41.69
N HIS A 270 -13.00 21.43 -41.62
CA HIS A 270 -12.08 20.51 -40.97
C HIS A 270 -10.76 20.62 -41.74
N PRO A 271 -9.68 21.19 -41.16
CA PRO A 271 -8.40 21.15 -41.82
C PRO A 271 -8.06 19.67 -41.98
N ASP A 272 -7.85 19.25 -43.24
CA ASP A 272 -7.50 17.87 -43.56
C ASP A 272 -6.23 17.51 -42.77
N ARG A 273 -6.41 16.79 -41.65
CA ARG A 273 -5.32 16.39 -40.77
C ARG A 273 -4.29 15.54 -41.52
N LEU A 274 -4.68 14.90 -42.63
CA LEU A 274 -3.76 14.16 -43.49
C LEU A 274 -2.91 15.08 -44.36
N ALA A 275 -3.41 16.26 -44.75
CA ALA A 275 -2.62 17.25 -45.49
C ALA A 275 -1.48 17.81 -44.64
N ALA A 276 -1.73 18.07 -43.35
CA ALA A 276 -0.67 18.50 -42.41
C ALA A 276 0.42 17.43 -42.22
N MET A 277 0.03 16.14 -42.13
CA MET A 277 1.00 15.05 -42.04
C MET A 277 1.79 14.82 -43.34
N ARG A 278 1.17 15.05 -44.51
CA ARG A 278 1.89 14.99 -45.80
C ARG A 278 2.88 16.15 -45.95
N ALA A 279 2.52 17.36 -45.54
CA ALA A 279 3.41 18.52 -45.57
C ALA A 279 4.61 18.39 -44.61
N ALA A 280 4.41 17.78 -43.44
CA ALA A 280 5.51 17.49 -42.51
C ALA A 280 6.45 16.40 -43.03
N LYS A 281 5.98 15.50 -43.92
CA LYS A 281 6.80 14.44 -44.49
C LYS A 281 7.65 14.90 -45.68
N SER A 282 7.28 16.02 -46.32
CA SER A 282 8.04 16.60 -47.45
C SER A 282 9.16 17.56 -47.03
N THR A 283 9.29 17.88 -45.74
CA THR A 283 10.33 18.80 -45.22
C THR A 283 11.55 18.10 -44.63
N VAL A 284 11.62 16.77 -44.70
CA VAL A 284 12.83 16.03 -44.30
C VAL A 284 13.81 16.03 -45.49
N PRO A 285 14.98 16.69 -45.39
CA PRO A 285 15.98 16.65 -46.44
C PRO A 285 16.50 15.22 -46.64
N PRO A 286 16.81 14.80 -47.89
CA PRO A 286 17.30 13.46 -48.18
C PRO A 286 18.64 13.23 -47.47
N SER A 287 18.62 12.38 -46.44
CA SER A 287 19.81 11.87 -45.79
C SER A 287 20.61 11.01 -46.77
N HIS A 288 21.85 11.40 -47.02
CA HIS A 288 22.80 10.71 -47.88
C HIS A 288 22.96 9.21 -47.51
N PRO A 289 23.03 8.31 -48.50
CA PRO A 289 23.33 6.90 -48.27
C PRO A 289 24.81 6.76 -47.92
N SER A 290 25.10 6.65 -46.62
CA SER A 290 26.44 6.32 -46.13
C SER A 290 26.57 4.80 -46.07
N GLY A 291 27.36 4.28 -47.01
CA GLY A 291 28.41 3.29 -46.74
C GLY A 291 28.02 1.98 -46.05
N GLN A 292 28.00 0.93 -46.86
CA GLN A 292 28.23 -0.47 -46.51
C GLN A 292 29.12 -0.66 -45.26
N SER A 293 28.66 -1.46 -44.31
CA SER A 293 29.52 -2.12 -43.32
C SER A 293 29.44 -3.63 -43.55
N PRO A 294 30.59 -4.33 -43.67
CA PRO A 294 30.62 -5.73 -44.03
C PRO A 294 30.21 -6.66 -42.87
N LEU A 295 29.56 -7.76 -43.26
CA LEU A 295 29.28 -8.93 -42.44
C LEU A 295 30.56 -9.46 -41.79
N TYR A 296 30.65 -9.38 -40.46
CA TYR A 296 31.64 -10.15 -39.69
C TYR A 296 30.95 -11.21 -38.84
N ARG A 297 31.18 -12.45 -39.25
CA ARG A 297 30.77 -13.70 -38.61
C ARG A 297 31.84 -14.04 -37.56
N PRO A 298 31.53 -14.15 -36.26
CA PRO A 298 32.53 -14.63 -35.32
C PRO A 298 32.67 -16.15 -35.40
N SER A 299 33.83 -16.58 -35.89
CA SER A 299 34.32 -17.94 -35.73
C SER A 299 34.81 -18.18 -34.31
N ARG A 300 34.50 -19.37 -33.84
CA ARG A 300 34.91 -20.04 -32.62
C ARG A 300 36.43 -20.26 -32.61
N MET A 301 37.14 -19.89 -31.53
CA MET A 301 38.07 -20.74 -30.73
C MET A 301 39.11 -19.93 -29.91
N THR A 302 39.20 -20.33 -28.63
CA THR A 302 40.38 -20.50 -27.73
C THR A 302 41.33 -19.36 -27.33
N ALA A 303 41.35 -19.14 -26.00
CA ALA A 303 42.48 -19.12 -25.06
C ALA A 303 43.69 -18.18 -25.23
N SER A 304 44.00 -17.53 -24.10
CA SER A 304 45.32 -17.10 -23.59
C SER A 304 45.76 -15.64 -23.84
N GLN A 305 45.96 -14.93 -22.72
CA GLN A 305 46.89 -13.80 -22.48
C GLN A 305 46.71 -12.52 -23.33
N ALA A 306 47.02 -11.29 -22.91
CA ALA A 306 47.35 -10.58 -21.68
C ALA A 306 47.61 -9.09 -22.12
N TRP A 307 47.70 -8.15 -21.16
CA TRP A 307 48.21 -6.74 -21.26
C TRP A 307 47.50 -5.81 -22.31
N GLU A 308 47.36 -4.49 -22.21
CA GLU A 308 48.07 -3.39 -21.55
C GLU A 308 47.14 -2.13 -21.54
N SER A 309 47.42 -1.22 -20.60
CA SER A 309 46.85 0.10 -20.33
C SER A 309 46.53 1.04 -21.52
N GLN A 310 45.56 1.95 -21.30
CA GLN A 310 45.69 3.32 -21.80
C GLN A 310 45.00 4.34 -20.87
N ASP A 311 45.81 5.35 -20.55
CA ASP A 311 45.59 6.44 -19.61
C ASP A 311 44.50 7.43 -20.02
N ILE A 312 43.88 8.00 -18.99
CA ILE A 312 42.88 9.07 -19.03
C ILE A 312 43.61 10.41 -18.92
N ASP A 313 43.38 11.30 -19.87
CA ASP A 313 43.79 12.70 -19.76
C ASP A 313 42.59 13.54 -19.27
N MET A 314 42.75 14.11 -18.07
CA MET A 314 41.82 15.01 -17.41
C MET A 314 42.42 16.41 -17.48
N HIS A 315 41.73 17.39 -18.08
CA HIS A 315 41.55 18.76 -17.57
C HIS A 315 40.82 19.64 -18.60
N SER A 316 39.76 20.34 -18.17
CA SER A 316 39.65 21.82 -18.26
C SER A 316 38.19 22.33 -18.25
N MET A 317 37.90 23.16 -17.24
CA MET A 317 36.91 24.28 -17.17
C MET A 317 35.39 24.00 -17.14
N ASN A 318 34.52 24.75 -16.45
CA ASN A 318 34.52 25.73 -15.34
C ASN A 318 33.00 25.98 -15.01
N PRO A 319 32.54 26.24 -13.77
CA PRO A 319 31.12 26.24 -13.41
C PRO A 319 30.55 27.63 -13.07
N ARG A 320 29.38 28.00 -13.62
CA ARG A 320 28.27 28.75 -12.95
C ARG A 320 27.26 29.30 -13.95
N ALA A 321 26.02 28.80 -13.89
CA ALA A 321 24.80 29.62 -13.95
C ALA A 321 23.56 28.77 -13.62
N LEU A 322 22.97 29.07 -12.46
CA LEU A 322 21.52 29.14 -12.20
C LEU A 322 20.61 28.13 -12.92
N ALA A 323 20.44 26.96 -12.29
CA ALA A 323 19.18 26.26 -12.29
C ALA A 323 18.91 25.84 -10.84
N SER A 324 17.81 26.31 -10.25
CA SER A 324 17.28 25.73 -9.01
C SER A 324 16.87 24.30 -9.35
N THR A 325 17.76 23.35 -9.08
CA THR A 325 17.59 21.96 -9.49
C THR A 325 16.50 21.29 -8.65
N PRO A 326 15.76 20.32 -9.22
CA PRO A 326 14.80 19.46 -8.49
C PRO A 326 15.42 18.69 -7.30
N HIS A 327 16.73 18.82 -7.10
CA HIS A 327 17.51 18.21 -6.03
C HIS A 327 17.16 18.73 -4.63
N HIS A 328 16.66 19.97 -4.49
CA HIS A 328 16.29 20.52 -3.18
C HIS A 328 15.00 19.91 -2.63
N LEU A 329 14.05 19.59 -3.52
CA LEU A 329 12.81 18.89 -3.16
C LEU A 329 13.10 17.42 -2.78
N GLU A 330 14.06 16.78 -3.46
CA GLU A 330 14.51 15.43 -3.09
C GLU A 330 15.24 15.40 -1.75
N GLN A 331 16.05 16.41 -1.41
CA GLN A 331 16.70 16.47 -0.09
C GLN A 331 15.71 16.75 1.06
N SER A 332 14.68 17.57 0.83
CA SER A 332 13.61 17.80 1.81
C SER A 332 12.73 16.56 2.01
N LEU A 333 12.36 15.88 0.91
CA LEU A 333 11.64 14.61 0.94
C LEU A 333 12.46 13.53 1.63
N MET A 334 13.77 13.42 1.33
CA MET A 334 14.70 12.52 2.01
C MET A 334 14.84 12.85 3.49
N SER A 335 14.88 14.13 3.90
CA SER A 335 14.94 14.52 5.31
C SER A 335 13.66 14.15 6.09
N ARG A 336 12.48 14.30 5.48
CA ARG A 336 11.19 13.89 6.07
C ARG A 336 10.99 12.38 6.06
N ILE A 337 11.43 11.70 4.99
CA ILE A 337 11.60 10.24 4.95
C ILE A 337 12.54 9.75 6.05
N ILE A 338 13.63 10.48 6.33
CA ILE A 338 14.61 10.17 7.38
C ILE A 338 13.98 10.37 8.76
N GLN A 339 13.11 11.37 8.95
CA GLN A 339 12.34 11.51 10.19
C GLN A 339 11.30 10.40 10.38
N VAL A 340 10.56 10.02 9.32
CA VAL A 340 9.65 8.87 9.33
C VAL A 340 10.42 7.55 9.55
N LYS A 341 11.62 7.41 8.95
CA LYS A 341 12.57 6.31 9.20
C LYS A 341 13.05 6.30 10.66
N LYS A 342 13.40 7.46 11.24
CA LYS A 342 13.89 7.58 12.63
C LYS A 342 12.80 7.22 13.63
N ALA A 343 11.55 7.64 13.41
CA ALA A 343 10.42 7.27 14.25
C ALA A 343 10.12 5.76 14.19
N ILE A 344 10.31 5.15 13.03
CA ILE A 344 10.16 3.72 12.79
C ILE A 344 11.32 2.90 13.42
N LEU A 345 12.56 3.40 13.37
CA LEU A 345 13.74 2.73 13.94
C LEU A 345 13.76 2.80 15.47
N LYS A 346 13.25 3.90 16.06
CA LYS A 346 13.14 4.04 17.52
C LYS A 346 12.18 3.03 18.15
N VAL A 347 11.17 2.55 17.40
CA VAL A 347 10.23 1.51 17.86
C VAL A 347 10.79 0.08 17.71
N GLY A 348 11.82 -0.11 16.87
CA GLY A 348 12.47 -1.41 16.68
C GLY A 348 13.60 -1.72 17.65
N VAL A 349 14.23 -0.70 18.26
CA VAL A 349 15.38 -0.87 19.17
C VAL A 349 14.96 -1.04 20.63
N ILE A 350 13.75 -0.60 21.02
CA ILE A 350 13.29 -0.66 22.42
C ILE A 350 12.78 -2.07 22.83
N ASN A 351 12.57 -3.00 21.89
CA ASN A 351 12.12 -4.38 22.20
C ASN A 351 13.27 -5.43 22.24
N MET A 352 14.51 -5.02 22.48
CA MET A 352 15.63 -5.95 22.73
C MET A 352 16.29 -5.80 24.11
N GLU A 353 15.70 -5.03 25.03
CA GLU A 353 16.21 -4.86 26.41
C GLU A 353 15.18 -5.12 27.53
N GLU A 354 14.08 -5.85 27.25
CA GLU A 354 13.20 -6.41 28.30
C GLU A 354 12.99 -7.92 28.16
#